data_AF-X0XF63-F1
#
_entry.id   AF-X0XF63-F1
#
_cell.length_a   1.000
_cell.length_b   1.000
_cell.length_c   1.000
_cell.angle_alpha   90.00
_cell.angle_beta   90.00
_cell.angle_gamma   90.00
#
_symmetry.space_group_name_H-M   'P 1'
#
loop_
_entity.id
_entity.type
_entity.pdbx_description
1 polymer ?
#
loop_
_entity_poly.entity_id
_entity_poly.type
_entity_poly.pdbx_seq_one_letter_code
_entity_poly.pdbx_strand_id
1 'polypeptide(L)'
;TIIKRYDYCDEHGAILYRNVRLEKHDAKGVRLQKAFFQQRIDPVRKGGWINGLEGVRRVPYRLPELTQRAGQDVHIAEGEKDADRLEALGLCATSIADPNTTELKAFAGRNVFVHEDNDGPGRHKATTRATALQDIANTVQIVRYPDAGDGGDVSDWLNQGHGLEDLLKKIEDAEACQATPEAEPLPYESRCLAEVKPEPISWLWRERFARGKVNLIAGQPGQGKSQLAIFMAGKISIGGDWPDGSQCRQGSV
;
A
#
# COMPACT_ATOMS: atom_id res chain seq x y z
N THR A 1 17.41 3.14 22.92
CA THR A 1 18.42 4.12 22.48
C THR A 1 18.24 4.44 21.02
N ILE A 2 18.55 5.66 20.58
CA ILE A 2 18.61 5.98 19.15
C ILE A 2 19.82 5.27 18.56
N ILE A 3 19.57 4.43 17.56
CA ILE A 3 20.60 3.65 16.89
C ILE A 3 21.04 4.34 15.60
N LYS A 4 20.08 4.82 14.80
CA LYS A 4 20.38 5.45 13.52
C LYS A 4 19.33 6.50 13.18
N ARG A 5 19.77 7.46 12.37
CA ARG A 5 18.99 8.58 11.87
C ARG A 5 19.16 8.60 10.36
N TYR A 6 18.04 8.58 9.63
CA TYR A 6 18.02 8.59 8.18
C TYR A 6 17.44 9.92 7.71
N ASP A 7 18.28 10.74 7.10
CA ASP A 7 17.89 12.06 6.61
C ASP A 7 17.29 11.98 5.21
N TYR A 8 16.14 12.62 5.05
CA TYR A 8 15.49 12.83 3.78
C TYR A 8 15.73 14.26 3.35
N CYS A 9 16.49 14.42 2.29
CA CYS A 9 16.91 15.72 1.76
C CYS A 9 16.20 16.06 0.46
N ASP A 10 16.10 17.34 0.15
CA ASP A 10 15.74 17.81 -1.19
C ASP A 10 16.88 17.55 -2.20
N GLU A 11 16.66 17.90 -3.46
CA GLU A 11 17.61 17.72 -4.56
C GLU A 11 18.95 18.47 -4.34
N HIS A 12 18.98 19.45 -3.44
CA HIS A 12 20.16 20.25 -3.12
C HIS A 12 20.86 19.80 -1.83
N GLY A 13 20.35 18.76 -1.17
CA GLY A 13 20.92 18.21 0.07
C GLY A 13 20.43 18.90 1.35
N ALA A 14 19.43 19.80 1.27
CA ALA A 14 18.83 20.37 2.46
C ALA A 14 17.88 19.35 3.12
N ILE A 15 18.06 19.10 4.42
CA ILE A 15 17.25 18.13 5.16
C ILE A 15 15.80 18.65 5.26
N LEU A 16 14.84 17.83 4.85
CA LEU A 16 13.40 18.10 4.96
C LEU A 16 12.84 17.45 6.23
N TYR A 17 13.16 16.17 6.41
CA TYR A 17 12.75 15.38 7.56
C TYR A 17 13.71 14.21 7.79
N ARG A 18 13.47 13.48 8.87
CA ARG A 18 14.29 12.35 9.27
C ARG A 18 13.42 11.21 9.79
N ASN A 19 13.81 9.99 9.47
CA ASN A 19 13.31 8.80 10.16
C ASN A 19 14.32 8.37 11.25
N VAL A 20 13.85 8.12 12.46
CA VAL A 20 14.69 7.79 13.61
C VAL A 20 14.41 6.36 14.05
N ARG A 21 15.45 5.53 14.05
CA ARG A 21 15.40 4.15 14.55
C ARG A 21 15.79 4.09 16.01
N LEU A 22 14.89 3.56 16.83
CA LEU A 22 15.11 3.22 18.22
C LEU A 22 15.22 1.72 18.38
N GLU A 23 16.15 1.28 19.22
CA GLU A 23 16.18 -0.11 19.69
C GLU A 23 16.24 -0.15 21.21
N LYS A 24 15.55 -1.14 21.78
CA LYS A 24 15.62 -1.51 23.19
C LYS A 24 16.39 -2.82 23.27
N HIS A 25 17.44 -2.85 24.08
CA HIS A 25 18.23 -4.06 24.33
C HIS A 25 18.05 -4.50 25.78
N ASP A 26 18.22 -5.80 26.04
CA ASP A 26 18.31 -6.33 27.39
C ASP A 26 19.71 -6.09 28.01
N ALA A 27 19.91 -6.54 29.25
CA ALA A 27 21.18 -6.43 29.95
C ALA A 27 22.33 -7.21 29.30
N LYS A 28 22.04 -8.15 28.39
CA LYS A 28 23.01 -8.96 27.63
C LYS A 28 23.28 -8.41 26.23
N GLY A 29 22.68 -7.27 25.88
CA GLY A 29 22.81 -6.63 24.56
C GLY A 29 21.87 -7.20 23.49
N VAL A 30 20.99 -8.15 23.82
CA VAL A 30 20.04 -8.73 22.88
C VAL A 30 18.92 -7.73 22.60
N ARG A 31 18.61 -7.51 21.31
CA ARG A 31 17.55 -6.59 20.89
C ARG A 31 16.18 -7.16 21.27
N LEU A 32 15.46 -6.43 22.12
CA LEU A 32 14.09 -6.74 22.57
C LEU A 32 13.02 -6.12 21.67
N GLN A 33 13.24 -4.87 21.23
CA GLN A 33 12.24 -4.14 20.47
C GLN A 33 12.90 -3.16 19.50
N LYS A 34 12.30 -3.00 18.32
CA LYS A 34 12.60 -1.92 17.37
C LYS A 34 11.39 -0.99 17.26
N ALA A 35 11.65 0.32 17.14
CA ALA A 35 10.62 1.31 16.87
C ALA A 35 11.16 2.39 15.92
N PHE A 36 10.28 2.97 15.12
CA PHE A 36 10.60 4.03 14.18
C PHE A 36 9.65 5.20 14.41
N PHE A 37 10.17 6.42 14.31
CA PHE A 37 9.36 7.62 14.31
C PHE A 37 10.00 8.67 13.43
N GLN A 38 9.14 9.49 12.82
CA GLN A 38 9.57 10.49 11.86
C GLN A 38 9.51 11.87 12.50
N GLN A 39 10.47 12.73 12.17
CA GLN A 39 10.57 14.09 12.67
C GLN A 39 10.87 15.06 11.53
N ARG A 40 10.35 16.28 11.64
CA ARG A 40 10.63 17.39 10.74
C ARG A 40 11.42 18.47 11.43
N ILE A 41 12.05 19.35 10.64
CA ILE A 41 12.73 20.53 11.17
C ILE A 41 11.72 21.45 11.84
N ASP A 42 12.06 21.96 13.02
CA ASP A 42 11.32 23.01 13.70
C ASP A 42 11.57 24.36 12.98
N PRO A 43 10.54 25.00 12.41
CA PRO A 43 10.72 26.27 11.69
C PRO A 43 11.01 27.45 12.64
N VAL A 44 10.70 27.32 13.93
CA VAL A 44 10.86 28.38 14.94
C VAL A 44 12.18 28.24 15.67
N ARG A 45 12.57 27.00 16.03
CA ARG A 45 13.79 26.73 16.78
C ARG A 45 14.88 26.21 15.86
N LYS A 46 15.95 27.00 15.65
CA LYS A 46 17.14 26.54 14.91
C LYS A 46 17.70 25.26 15.53
N GLY A 47 17.78 24.19 14.73
CA GLY A 47 18.23 22.86 15.17
C GLY A 47 17.19 22.06 15.97
N GLY A 48 15.98 22.58 16.14
CA GLY A 48 14.85 21.88 16.75
C GLY A 48 14.24 20.84 15.80
N TRP A 49 13.58 19.85 16.40
CA TRP A 49 12.90 18.77 15.69
C TRP A 49 11.50 18.58 16.27
N ILE A 50 10.50 18.44 15.40
CA ILE A 50 9.10 18.21 15.78
C ILE A 50 8.70 16.82 15.27
N ASN A 51 8.04 16.03 16.11
CA ASN A 51 7.52 14.72 15.71
C ASN A 51 6.40 14.85 14.66
N GLY A 52 6.39 13.93 13.71
CA GLY A 52 5.46 13.93 12.59
C GLY A 52 5.91 14.84 11.44
N LEU A 53 5.18 14.74 10.33
CA LEU A 53 5.60 15.25 9.01
C LEU A 53 4.54 16.12 8.37
N GLU A 54 3.63 16.63 9.19
CA GLU A 54 2.60 17.53 8.76
C GLU A 54 3.20 18.74 8.06
N GLY A 55 2.71 19.02 6.84
CA GLY A 55 3.18 20.13 6.00
C GLY A 55 4.56 19.92 5.38
N VAL A 56 5.14 18.70 5.43
CA VAL A 56 6.47 18.44 4.87
C VAL A 56 6.38 17.69 3.55
N ARG A 57 7.06 18.21 2.54
CA ARG A 57 7.28 17.56 1.24
C ARG A 57 7.93 16.18 1.45
N ARG A 58 7.33 15.13 0.89
CA ARG A 58 7.80 13.75 1.02
C ARG A 58 8.64 13.38 -0.19
N VAL A 59 9.82 12.84 0.07
CA VAL A 59 10.82 12.54 -0.97
C VAL A 59 11.37 11.13 -0.78
N PRO A 60 11.89 10.49 -1.85
CA PRO A 60 12.64 9.25 -1.70
C PRO A 60 13.86 9.46 -0.79
N TYR A 61 14.25 8.41 -0.07
CA TYR A 61 15.50 8.44 0.69
C TYR A 61 16.68 8.60 -0.29
N ARG A 62 17.74 9.36 0.05
CA ARG A 62 18.88 9.60 -0.86
C ARG A 62 18.51 10.29 -2.19
N LEU A 63 17.51 11.17 -2.19
CA LEU A 63 17.12 11.96 -3.37
C LEU A 63 18.27 12.76 -4.01
N PRO A 64 19.19 13.41 -3.26
CA PRO A 64 20.36 14.05 -3.87
C PRO A 64 21.18 13.09 -4.73
N GLU A 65 21.46 11.90 -4.22
CA GLU A 65 22.25 10.88 -4.91
C GLU A 65 21.51 10.30 -6.12
N LEU A 66 20.19 10.09 -6.01
CA LEU A 66 19.35 9.70 -7.14
C LEU A 66 19.41 10.73 -8.28
N THR A 67 19.45 12.01 -7.94
CA THR A 67 19.50 13.13 -8.90
C THR A 67 20.88 13.23 -9.56
N GLN A 68 21.95 13.06 -8.78
CA GLN A 68 23.33 13.08 -9.29
C GLN A 68 23.63 11.89 -10.23
N ARG A 69 22.92 10.77 -10.06
CA ARG A 69 23.08 9.55 -10.87
C ARG A 69 21.90 9.30 -11.81
N ALA A 70 21.31 10.35 -12.39
CA ALA A 70 20.07 10.27 -13.18
C ALA A 70 20.05 9.22 -14.31
N GLY A 71 21.21 8.83 -14.86
CA GLY A 71 21.32 7.81 -15.92
C GLY A 71 21.56 6.37 -15.45
N GLN A 72 21.64 6.10 -14.15
CA GLN A 72 21.82 4.75 -13.62
C GLN A 72 20.49 4.08 -13.31
N ASP A 73 20.44 2.75 -13.33
CA ASP A 73 19.29 2.01 -12.83
C ASP A 73 19.13 2.20 -11.32
N VAL A 74 17.90 2.11 -10.82
CA VAL A 74 17.57 2.40 -9.42
C VAL A 74 17.15 1.15 -8.67
N HIS A 75 17.74 0.97 -7.49
CA HIS A 75 17.40 -0.09 -6.57
C HIS A 75 16.56 0.46 -5.41
N ILE A 76 15.33 -0.02 -5.28
CA ILE A 76 14.41 0.38 -4.21
C ILE A 76 14.37 -0.73 -3.16
N ALA A 77 14.88 -0.44 -1.98
CA ALA A 77 14.79 -1.33 -0.83
C ALA A 77 13.57 -1.01 0.04
N GLU A 78 13.13 -2.00 0.84
CA GLU A 78 11.99 -1.79 1.74
C GLU A 78 12.25 -0.70 2.79
N GLY A 79 13.46 -0.66 3.34
CA GLY A 79 13.88 0.31 4.35
C GLY A 79 15.24 0.96 4.07
N GLU A 80 15.55 2.00 4.84
CA GLU A 80 16.76 2.82 4.64
C GLU A 80 18.05 2.05 4.97
N LYS A 81 17.99 1.05 5.85
CA LYS A 81 19.12 0.15 6.17
C LYS A 81 19.59 -0.58 4.91
N ASP A 82 18.65 -1.16 4.18
CA ASP A 82 18.94 -2.04 3.04
C ASP A 82 19.28 -1.20 1.80
N ALA A 83 18.70 0.00 1.68
CA ALA A 83 19.14 1.00 0.72
C ALA A 83 20.62 1.40 0.95
N ASP A 84 21.02 1.67 2.20
CA ASP A 84 22.42 1.95 2.53
C ASP A 84 23.34 0.74 2.23
N ARG A 85 22.84 -0.48 2.41
CA ARG A 85 23.61 -1.70 2.12
C ARG A 85 23.87 -1.87 0.63
N LEU A 86 22.87 -1.62 -0.21
CA LEU A 86 22.98 -1.66 -1.67
C LEU A 86 23.87 -0.53 -2.20
N GLU A 87 23.76 0.67 -1.63
CA GLU A 87 24.66 1.78 -1.95
C GLU A 87 26.12 1.44 -1.64
N ALA A 88 26.38 0.75 -0.53
CA ALA A 88 27.73 0.32 -0.18
C ALA A 88 28.33 -0.69 -1.18
N LEU A 89 27.50 -1.31 -2.03
CA LEU A 89 27.93 -2.13 -3.17
C LEU A 89 28.13 -1.34 -4.47
N GLY A 90 27.94 -0.01 -4.43
CA GLY A 90 28.07 0.89 -5.58
C GLY A 90 26.81 1.05 -6.42
N LEU A 91 25.67 0.49 -6.00
CA LEU A 91 24.41 0.61 -6.70
C LEU A 91 23.70 1.92 -6.36
N CYS A 92 22.93 2.50 -7.30
CA CYS A 92 22.11 3.66 -7.01
C CYS A 92 20.85 3.23 -6.25
N ALA A 93 20.89 3.31 -4.91
CA ALA A 93 19.86 2.74 -4.05
C ALA A 93 19.06 3.80 -3.28
N THR A 94 17.78 3.50 -3.04
CA THR A 94 16.84 4.36 -2.30
C THR A 94 15.81 3.52 -1.55
N SER A 95 14.98 4.17 -0.74
CA SER A 95 13.79 3.59 -0.13
C SER A 95 12.63 4.59 -0.24
N ILE A 96 11.45 4.06 -0.57
CA ILE A 96 10.20 4.82 -0.63
C ILE A 96 9.35 4.42 0.57
N ALA A 97 9.10 5.39 1.45
CA ALA A 97 8.28 5.20 2.65
C ALA A 97 6.80 5.00 2.31
N ASP A 98 6.26 5.82 1.41
CA ASP A 98 4.89 5.72 0.92
C ASP A 98 4.80 6.27 -0.51
N PRO A 99 4.53 5.43 -1.53
CA PRO A 99 4.51 5.87 -2.92
C PRO A 99 3.34 6.83 -3.24
N ASN A 100 2.28 6.88 -2.42
CA ASN A 100 1.14 7.79 -2.67
C ASN A 100 1.45 9.24 -2.31
N THR A 101 2.38 9.45 -1.38
CA THR A 101 2.73 10.80 -0.90
C THR A 101 4.11 11.25 -1.38
N THR A 102 4.96 10.32 -1.81
CA THR A 102 6.34 10.58 -2.23
C THR A 102 6.41 11.06 -3.67
N GLU A 103 7.29 12.01 -3.96
CA GLU A 103 7.57 12.42 -5.34
C GLU A 103 8.35 11.34 -6.11
N LEU A 104 7.70 10.73 -7.10
CA LEU A 104 8.27 9.63 -7.90
C LEU A 104 8.96 10.09 -9.20
N LYS A 105 9.02 11.40 -9.47
CA LYS A 105 9.65 11.94 -10.69
C LYS A 105 11.12 11.55 -10.86
N ALA A 106 11.82 11.22 -9.76
CA ALA A 106 13.24 10.83 -9.79
C ALA A 106 13.50 9.45 -10.46
N PHE A 107 12.44 8.67 -10.70
CA PHE A 107 12.49 7.35 -11.33
C PHE A 107 12.16 7.41 -12.84
N ALA A 108 11.79 8.58 -13.36
CA ALA A 108 11.30 8.72 -14.73
C ALA A 108 12.31 8.25 -15.78
N GLY A 109 11.91 7.30 -16.63
CA GLY A 109 12.74 6.78 -17.72
C GLY A 109 13.92 5.89 -17.28
N ARG A 110 13.95 5.42 -16.02
CA ARG A 110 15.01 4.56 -15.48
C ARG A 110 14.51 3.13 -15.33
N ASN A 111 15.41 2.14 -15.38
CA ASN A 111 15.04 0.78 -14.95
C ASN A 111 15.05 0.75 -13.42
N VAL A 112 14.02 0.15 -12.83
CA VAL A 112 13.81 0.13 -11.39
C VAL A 112 13.71 -1.30 -10.89
N PHE A 113 14.54 -1.62 -9.91
CA PHE A 113 14.57 -2.91 -9.23
C PHE A 113 14.04 -2.76 -7.81
N VAL A 114 12.86 -3.32 -7.54
CA VAL A 114 12.24 -3.32 -6.21
C VAL A 114 12.63 -4.58 -5.47
N HIS A 115 13.42 -4.43 -4.42
CA HIS A 115 13.86 -5.52 -3.55
C HIS A 115 12.76 -5.85 -2.53
N GLU A 116 12.21 -7.06 -2.64
CA GLU A 116 11.08 -7.54 -1.83
C GLU A 116 11.55 -8.30 -0.59
N ASP A 117 11.07 -7.91 0.60
CA ASP A 117 11.28 -8.67 1.83
C ASP A 117 10.46 -9.98 1.78
N ASN A 118 11.04 -11.08 2.25
CA ASN A 118 10.44 -12.43 2.17
C ASN A 118 9.36 -12.67 3.25
N ASP A 119 8.37 -11.79 3.35
CA ASP A 119 7.20 -11.96 4.20
C ASP A 119 5.91 -11.44 3.52
N GLY A 120 4.75 -11.70 4.14
CA GLY A 120 3.46 -11.27 3.60
C GLY A 120 3.34 -9.75 3.39
N PRO A 121 3.61 -8.94 4.42
CA PRO A 121 3.60 -7.47 4.31
C PRO A 121 4.58 -6.90 3.26
N GLY A 122 5.78 -7.46 3.16
CA GLY A 122 6.84 -7.06 2.23
C GLY A 122 6.44 -7.27 0.77
N ARG A 123 5.83 -8.42 0.46
CA ARG A 123 5.22 -8.69 -0.86
C ARG A 123 4.21 -7.62 -1.28
N HIS A 124 3.33 -7.22 -0.35
CA HIS A 124 2.33 -6.19 -0.64
C HIS A 124 2.97 -4.81 -0.87
N LYS A 125 3.97 -4.43 -0.06
CA LYS A 125 4.70 -3.17 -0.23
C LYS A 125 5.48 -3.12 -1.54
N ALA A 126 6.17 -4.21 -1.89
CA ALA A 126 6.91 -4.31 -3.14
C ALA A 126 5.96 -4.14 -4.34
N THR A 127 4.83 -4.84 -4.34
CA THR A 127 3.79 -4.72 -5.37
C THR A 127 3.22 -3.30 -5.46
N THR A 128 2.96 -2.66 -4.31
CA THR A 128 2.44 -1.28 -4.25
C THR A 128 3.43 -0.29 -4.86
N ARG A 129 4.72 -0.39 -4.52
CA ARG A 129 5.78 0.45 -5.10
C ARG A 129 5.96 0.19 -6.59
N ALA A 130 5.94 -1.07 -6.99
CA ALA A 130 6.09 -1.44 -8.39
C ALA A 130 4.94 -0.86 -9.23
N THR A 131 3.69 -1.02 -8.78
CA THR A 131 2.49 -0.48 -9.43
C THR A 131 2.57 1.04 -9.55
N ALA A 132 2.97 1.76 -8.49
CA ALA A 132 3.08 3.21 -8.52
C ALA A 132 4.17 3.74 -9.47
N LEU A 133 5.11 2.89 -9.88
CA LEU A 133 6.23 3.26 -10.75
C LEU A 133 6.07 2.75 -12.19
N GLN A 134 5.09 1.91 -12.49
CA GLN A 134 4.90 1.33 -13.83
C GLN A 134 4.74 2.38 -14.93
N ASP A 135 4.00 3.47 -14.66
CA ASP A 135 3.77 4.55 -15.64
C ASP A 135 4.85 5.64 -15.64
N ILE A 136 5.87 5.49 -14.80
CA ILE A 136 6.92 6.51 -14.59
C ILE A 136 8.29 5.98 -15.05
N ALA A 137 8.66 4.79 -14.59
CA ALA A 137 9.91 4.13 -14.90
C ALA A 137 9.91 3.57 -16.33
N ASN A 138 11.11 3.30 -16.87
CA ASN A 138 11.25 2.58 -18.15
C ASN A 138 10.90 1.09 -17.99
N THR A 139 11.38 0.47 -16.93
CA THR A 139 11.01 -0.89 -16.51
C THR A 139 10.94 -0.96 -14.99
N VAL A 140 10.11 -1.88 -14.49
CA VAL A 140 10.04 -2.19 -13.07
C VAL A 140 10.15 -3.70 -12.90
N GLN A 141 11.08 -4.16 -12.06
CA GLN A 141 11.33 -5.57 -11.77
C GLN A 141 11.28 -5.78 -10.25
N ILE A 142 10.59 -6.83 -9.78
CA ILE A 142 10.62 -7.23 -8.37
C ILE A 142 11.66 -8.32 -8.19
N VAL A 143 12.69 -8.01 -7.40
CA VAL A 143 13.75 -8.96 -7.03
C VAL A 143 13.36 -9.65 -5.72
N ARG A 144 13.17 -10.98 -5.78
CA ARG A 144 12.70 -11.80 -4.66
C ARG A 144 13.83 -12.58 -4.00
N TYR A 145 13.71 -12.82 -2.69
CA TYR A 145 14.70 -13.54 -1.89
C TYR A 145 14.09 -14.73 -1.12
N PRO A 146 13.52 -15.75 -1.80
CA PRO A 146 12.94 -16.91 -1.12
C PRO A 146 13.98 -17.69 -0.28
N ASP A 147 15.25 -17.56 -0.65
CA ASP A 147 16.43 -18.15 -0.04
C ASP A 147 17.00 -17.33 1.15
N ALA A 148 16.48 -16.13 1.43
CA ALA A 148 16.90 -15.32 2.58
C ALA A 148 16.36 -15.80 3.94
N GLY A 149 15.50 -16.83 3.96
CA GLY A 149 14.75 -17.26 5.14
C GLY A 149 13.47 -16.45 5.35
N ASP A 150 12.65 -16.88 6.32
CA ASP A 150 11.35 -16.26 6.63
C ASP A 150 11.54 -14.83 7.16
N GLY A 151 10.95 -13.85 6.46
CA GLY A 151 11.14 -12.42 6.75
C GLY A 151 12.53 -11.87 6.40
N GLY A 152 13.32 -12.61 5.62
CA GLY A 152 14.65 -12.17 5.18
C GLY A 152 14.58 -11.04 4.15
N ASP A 153 15.48 -10.08 4.29
CA ASP A 153 15.66 -8.95 3.37
C ASP A 153 16.91 -9.14 2.47
N VAL A 154 17.16 -8.19 1.55
CA VAL A 154 18.36 -8.23 0.69
C VAL A 154 19.67 -8.20 1.49
N SER A 155 19.69 -7.55 2.66
CA SER A 155 20.89 -7.54 3.51
C SER A 155 21.11 -8.91 4.14
N ASP A 156 20.05 -9.60 4.57
CA ASP A 156 20.14 -10.95 5.12
C ASP A 156 20.65 -11.93 4.07
N TRP A 157 20.16 -11.83 2.83
CA TRP A 157 20.68 -12.59 1.71
C TRP A 157 22.17 -12.32 1.45
N LEU A 158 22.59 -11.05 1.39
CA LEU A 158 24.01 -10.68 1.24
C LEU A 158 24.88 -11.17 2.41
N ASN A 159 24.33 -11.29 3.63
CA ASN A 159 25.06 -11.80 4.79
C ASN A 159 25.32 -13.31 4.71
N GLN A 160 24.64 -14.04 3.83
CA GLN A 160 24.90 -15.47 3.57
C GLN A 160 26.16 -15.71 2.71
N GLY A 161 26.85 -14.65 2.27
CA GLY A 161 28.08 -14.72 1.47
C GLY A 161 27.89 -14.35 0.00
N HIS A 162 26.69 -13.97 -0.41
CA HIS A 162 26.41 -13.51 -1.76
C HIS A 162 27.00 -12.12 -2.05
N GLY A 163 27.55 -11.96 -3.25
CA GLY A 163 28.19 -10.73 -3.70
C GLY A 163 27.35 -9.91 -4.68
N LEU A 164 27.94 -8.83 -5.18
CA LEU A 164 27.34 -7.99 -6.23
C LEU A 164 27.05 -8.79 -7.50
N GLU A 165 27.95 -9.67 -7.91
CA GLU A 165 27.77 -10.50 -9.12
C GLU A 165 26.56 -11.43 -8.99
N ASP A 166 26.34 -12.01 -7.82
CA ASP A 166 25.17 -12.86 -7.56
C ASP A 166 23.88 -12.04 -7.60
N LEU A 167 23.92 -10.82 -7.05
CA LEU A 167 22.78 -9.91 -7.06
C LEU A 167 22.40 -9.50 -8.49
N LEU A 168 23.38 -9.19 -9.33
CA LEU A 168 23.15 -8.83 -10.74
C LEU A 168 22.53 -9.99 -11.52
N LYS A 169 23.01 -11.23 -11.32
CA LYS A 169 22.37 -12.41 -11.90
C LYS A 169 20.92 -12.56 -11.47
N LYS A 170 20.65 -12.37 -10.16
CA LYS A 170 19.29 -12.44 -9.62
C LYS A 170 18.37 -11.35 -10.19
N ILE A 171 18.92 -10.21 -10.57
CA ILE A 171 18.19 -9.13 -11.26
C ILE A 171 17.91 -9.49 -12.72
N GLU A 172 18.89 -10.06 -13.43
CA GLU A 172 18.71 -10.55 -14.80
C GLU A 172 17.62 -11.65 -14.87
N ASP A 173 17.60 -12.54 -13.87
CA ASP A 173 16.59 -13.59 -13.72
C ASP A 173 15.24 -13.06 -13.18
N ALA A 174 15.20 -11.84 -12.64
CA ALA A 174 13.97 -11.26 -12.13
C ALA A 174 13.04 -10.91 -13.28
N GLU A 175 11.85 -11.50 -13.30
CA GLU A 175 10.85 -11.15 -14.31
C GLU A 175 10.46 -9.68 -14.19
N ALA A 176 10.41 -8.98 -15.32
CA ALA A 176 9.77 -7.68 -15.39
C ALA A 176 8.38 -7.79 -14.78
N CYS A 177 8.03 -6.84 -13.91
CA CYS A 177 6.65 -6.60 -13.59
C CYS A 177 6.01 -6.13 -14.88
N GLN A 178 5.53 -7.08 -15.67
CA GLN A 178 4.58 -6.80 -16.71
C GLN A 178 3.47 -6.04 -16.01
N ALA A 179 3.19 -4.83 -16.49
CA ALA A 179 1.94 -4.16 -16.17
C ALA A 179 0.88 -5.26 -16.22
N THR A 180 0.21 -5.51 -15.09
CA THR A 180 -0.87 -6.48 -15.09
C THR A 180 -1.77 -6.02 -16.23
N PRO A 181 -1.95 -6.81 -17.30
CA PRO A 181 -2.81 -6.39 -18.39
C PRO A 181 -4.22 -6.41 -17.82
N GLU A 182 -4.63 -5.27 -17.25
CA GLU A 182 -5.71 -5.15 -16.29
C GLU A 182 -5.58 -6.13 -15.10
N ALA A 183 -6.21 -5.82 -13.97
CA ALA A 183 -6.53 -6.90 -13.03
C ALA A 183 -7.24 -8.00 -13.84
N GLU A 184 -6.96 -9.29 -13.58
CA GLU A 184 -7.81 -10.36 -14.16
C GLU A 184 -9.25 -9.87 -14.07
N PRO A 185 -9.98 -9.75 -15.20
CA PRO A 185 -11.30 -9.20 -15.15
C PRO A 185 -12.03 -10.06 -14.14
N LEU A 186 -12.37 -9.45 -12.99
CA LEU A 186 -13.33 -10.02 -12.07
C LEU A 186 -14.47 -10.54 -12.98
N PRO A 187 -15.09 -11.69 -12.70
CA PRO A 187 -16.10 -12.25 -13.58
C PRO A 187 -17.35 -11.34 -13.59
N TYR A 188 -17.27 -10.22 -14.29
CA TYR A 188 -18.31 -9.24 -14.49
C TYR A 188 -18.45 -9.02 -15.99
N GLU A 189 -19.70 -8.98 -16.40
CA GLU A 189 -20.07 -8.59 -17.74
C GLU A 189 -20.35 -7.09 -17.69
N SER A 190 -19.58 -6.29 -18.43
CA SER A 190 -19.90 -4.88 -18.63
C SER A 190 -20.85 -4.74 -19.83
N ARG A 191 -21.87 -3.88 -19.70
CA ARG A 191 -22.80 -3.56 -20.79
C ARG A 191 -23.06 -2.06 -20.81
N CYS A 192 -23.27 -1.52 -22.01
CA CYS A 192 -23.65 -0.13 -22.14
C CYS A 192 -25.03 0.08 -21.50
N LEU A 193 -25.18 1.11 -20.65
CA LEU A 193 -26.46 1.41 -20.00
C LEU A 193 -27.59 1.64 -21.03
N ALA A 194 -27.27 2.17 -22.20
CA ALA A 194 -28.24 2.39 -23.28
C ALA A 194 -28.81 1.08 -23.88
N GLU A 195 -28.11 -0.04 -23.71
CA GLU A 195 -28.54 -1.36 -24.19
C GLU A 195 -29.38 -2.12 -23.16
N VAL A 196 -29.43 -1.63 -21.92
CA VAL A 196 -30.24 -2.22 -20.85
C VAL A 196 -31.70 -1.85 -21.08
N LYS A 197 -32.53 -2.84 -21.43
CA LYS A 197 -33.98 -2.65 -21.57
C LYS A 197 -34.60 -2.37 -20.19
N PRO A 198 -35.28 -1.23 -19.99
CA PRO A 198 -35.98 -0.97 -18.73
C PRO A 198 -37.11 -1.97 -18.52
N GLU A 199 -37.15 -2.61 -17.36
CA GLU A 199 -38.23 -3.51 -16.96
C GLU A 199 -39.01 -2.93 -15.78
N PRO A 200 -40.34 -3.10 -15.72
CA PRO A 200 -41.13 -2.68 -14.57
C PRO A 200 -40.62 -3.29 -13.27
N ILE A 201 -40.43 -2.45 -12.25
CA ILE A 201 -40.00 -2.92 -10.92
C ILE A 201 -41.15 -3.69 -10.27
N SER A 202 -40.90 -4.96 -9.94
CA SER A 202 -41.80 -5.76 -9.10
C SER A 202 -41.55 -5.40 -7.64
N TRP A 203 -42.57 -4.88 -6.95
CA TRP A 203 -42.44 -4.41 -5.58
C TRP A 203 -42.91 -5.45 -4.56
N LEU A 204 -42.16 -5.58 -3.47
CA LEU A 204 -42.59 -6.25 -2.25
C LEU A 204 -43.41 -5.28 -1.40
N TRP A 205 -42.85 -4.09 -1.22
CA TRP A 205 -43.47 -2.93 -0.61
C TRP A 205 -43.20 -1.75 -1.53
N ARG A 206 -44.26 -1.19 -2.13
CA ARG A 206 -44.17 -0.17 -3.19
C ARG A 206 -43.31 1.01 -2.74
N GLU A 207 -42.38 1.43 -3.59
CA GLU A 207 -41.46 2.56 -3.35
C GLU A 207 -40.55 2.40 -2.11
N ARG A 208 -40.43 1.18 -1.57
CA ARG A 208 -39.57 0.87 -0.41
C ARG A 208 -38.70 -0.34 -0.63
N PHE A 209 -39.28 -1.45 -1.06
CA PHE A 209 -38.58 -2.73 -1.27
C PHE A 209 -38.94 -3.35 -2.61
N ALA A 210 -37.95 -3.43 -3.50
CA ALA A 210 -38.07 -4.07 -4.79
C ALA A 210 -37.71 -5.57 -4.70
N ARG A 211 -38.50 -6.44 -5.34
CA ARG A 211 -38.26 -7.88 -5.39
C ARG A 211 -37.10 -8.18 -6.34
N GLY A 212 -36.24 -9.13 -5.95
CA GLY A 212 -35.10 -9.56 -6.77
C GLY A 212 -34.03 -8.49 -6.96
N LYS A 213 -34.03 -7.43 -6.13
CA LYS A 213 -33.03 -6.36 -6.13
C LYS A 213 -32.33 -6.32 -4.78
N VAL A 214 -31.16 -5.69 -4.73
CA VAL A 214 -30.44 -5.44 -3.47
C VAL A 214 -31.17 -4.33 -2.72
N ASN A 215 -31.59 -4.61 -1.48
CA ASN A 215 -32.25 -3.65 -0.60
C ASN A 215 -31.42 -3.49 0.69
N LEU A 216 -31.40 -2.29 1.27
CA LEU A 216 -30.62 -1.98 2.47
C LEU A 216 -31.51 -1.33 3.55
N ILE A 217 -31.48 -1.89 4.76
CA ILE A 217 -32.04 -1.26 5.96
C ILE A 217 -30.87 -0.67 6.77
N ALA A 218 -30.70 0.64 6.71
CA ALA A 218 -29.63 1.36 7.40
C ALA A 218 -30.17 2.26 8.52
N GLY A 219 -29.36 2.48 9.55
CA GLY A 219 -29.73 3.29 10.72
C GLY A 219 -28.80 3.05 11.91
N GLN A 220 -28.81 3.95 12.89
CA GLN A 220 -27.93 3.90 14.07
C GLN A 220 -28.10 2.59 14.89
N PRO A 221 -27.08 2.16 15.65
CA PRO A 221 -27.20 1.03 16.57
C PRO A 221 -28.41 1.17 17.51
N GLY A 222 -29.12 0.07 17.78
CA GLY A 222 -30.26 0.05 18.71
C GLY A 222 -31.59 0.62 18.19
N GLN A 223 -31.66 1.16 16.97
CA GLN A 223 -32.88 1.82 16.45
C GLN A 223 -33.87 0.90 15.72
N GLY A 224 -34.00 -0.37 16.13
CA GLY A 224 -35.10 -1.20 15.65
C GLY A 224 -34.97 -1.85 14.26
N LYS A 225 -33.81 -1.79 13.59
CA LYS A 225 -33.62 -2.34 12.23
C LYS A 225 -33.98 -3.83 12.12
N SER A 226 -33.53 -4.64 13.08
CA SER A 226 -33.83 -6.07 13.14
C SER A 226 -35.31 -6.31 13.43
N GLN A 227 -35.94 -5.48 14.27
CA GLN A 227 -37.36 -5.56 14.57
C GLN A 227 -38.20 -5.25 13.32
N LEU A 228 -37.81 -4.25 12.52
CA LEU A 228 -38.46 -3.96 11.23
C LEU A 228 -38.32 -5.14 10.25
N ALA A 229 -37.13 -5.74 10.14
CA ALA A 229 -36.93 -6.91 9.29
C ALA A 229 -37.80 -8.11 9.72
N ILE A 230 -37.89 -8.38 11.02
CA ILE A 230 -38.75 -9.45 11.57
C ILE A 230 -40.23 -9.13 11.35
N PHE A 231 -40.65 -7.87 11.54
CA PHE A 231 -42.00 -7.43 11.26
C PHE A 231 -42.38 -7.66 9.80
N MET A 232 -41.49 -7.28 8.87
CA MET A 232 -41.71 -7.50 7.44
C MET A 232 -41.82 -8.98 7.11
N ALA A 233 -40.94 -9.83 7.65
CA ALA A 233 -41.03 -11.28 7.50
C ALA A 233 -42.38 -11.82 7.99
N GLY A 234 -42.82 -11.40 9.18
CA GLY A 234 -44.13 -11.79 9.72
C GLY A 234 -45.28 -11.40 8.79
N LYS A 235 -45.29 -10.16 8.28
CA LYS A 235 -46.32 -9.66 7.35
C LYS A 235 -46.33 -10.39 6.02
N ILE A 236 -45.17 -10.79 5.50
CA ILE A 236 -45.09 -11.56 4.27
C ILE A 236 -45.66 -12.96 4.49
N SER A 237 -45.33 -13.62 5.60
CA SER A 237 -45.79 -14.99 5.88
C SER A 237 -47.31 -15.12 6.07
N ILE A 238 -47.98 -14.10 6.63
CA ILE A 238 -49.43 -14.14 6.92
C ILE A 238 -50.28 -13.21 6.04
N GLY A 239 -49.67 -12.30 5.29
CA GLY A 239 -50.35 -11.20 4.61
C GLY A 239 -50.81 -10.07 5.56
N GLY A 240 -51.59 -9.13 5.02
CA GLY A 240 -52.19 -8.02 5.78
C GLY A 240 -51.72 -6.66 5.28
N ASP A 241 -51.64 -5.67 6.16
CA ASP A 241 -51.26 -4.30 5.76
C ASP A 241 -49.85 -3.92 6.22
N TRP A 242 -49.18 -3.16 5.36
CA TRP A 242 -47.94 -2.43 5.64
C TRP A 242 -48.21 -1.21 6.52
N PRO A 243 -47.18 -0.64 7.18
CA PRO A 243 -47.33 0.54 8.05
C PRO A 243 -47.89 1.79 7.36
N ASP A 244 -47.79 1.89 6.03
CA ASP A 244 -48.36 2.98 5.23
C ASP A 244 -49.80 2.70 4.78
N GLY A 245 -50.41 1.62 5.24
CA GLY A 245 -51.75 1.18 4.88
C GLY A 245 -51.84 0.45 3.53
N SER A 246 -50.73 0.26 2.82
CA SER A 246 -50.73 -0.52 1.58
C SER A 246 -50.79 -2.02 1.87
N GLN A 247 -51.37 -2.80 0.95
CA GLN A 247 -51.58 -4.23 1.18
C GLN A 247 -50.29 -5.04 0.96
N CYS A 248 -49.93 -5.85 1.95
CA CYS A 248 -48.94 -6.92 1.88
C CYS A 248 -49.61 -8.23 1.45
N ARG A 249 -49.23 -8.76 0.29
CA ARG A 249 -49.67 -10.08 -0.17
C ARG A 249 -48.92 -11.17 0.59
N GLN A 250 -49.64 -12.24 0.95
CA GLN A 250 -49.02 -13.41 1.58
C GLN A 250 -48.02 -14.06 0.62
N GLY A 251 -46.86 -14.47 1.16
CA GLY A 251 -45.79 -15.13 0.43
C GLY A 251 -44.87 -15.93 1.35
N SER A 252 -43.84 -16.53 0.77
CA SER A 252 -42.78 -17.22 1.50
C SER A 252 -41.64 -16.26 1.85
N VAL A 253 -41.08 -16.42 3.05
CA VAL A 253 -39.88 -15.71 3.53
C VAL A 253 -38.70 -16.66 3.56
#